data_AF-A0A382HEY7-F1
#
_entry.id   AF-A0A382HEY7-F1
#
_cell.length_a   1.000
_cell.length_b   1.000
_cell.length_c   1.000
_cell.angle_alpha   90.00
_cell.angle_beta   90.00
_cell.angle_gamma   90.00
#
_symmetry.space_group_name_H-M   'P 1'
#
loop_
_entity.id
_entity.type
_entity.pdbx_description
1 polymer ?
#
loop_
_entity_poly.entity_id
_entity_poly.type
_entity_poly.pdbx_seq_one_letter_code
_entity_poly.pdbx_strand_id
1 'polypeptide(L)'
;VAAFEYHALNRRGREEKGVLEADSVRQVRQLLRDQGLTPLKVNPTRRVEKNVGSTLIQNLFRPSLSTNDRAMVTRQLATLIGAALPVEEALMAVSRQSEKATIQSMMLTVRAKVMEGFSLANSLAE
;
A
#
# COMPACT_ATOMS: atom_id res chain seq x y z
N VAL A 1 -8.78 8.53 1.30
CA VAL A 1 -8.77 7.05 1.16
C VAL A 1 -7.56 6.49 1.91
N ALA A 2 -7.71 5.42 2.68
CA ALA A 2 -6.62 4.77 3.42
C ALA A 2 -6.32 3.38 2.86
N ALA A 3 -5.09 2.92 3.04
CA ALA A 3 -4.71 1.54 2.71
C ALA A 3 -5.09 0.58 3.85
N PHE A 4 -5.62 -0.58 3.48
CA PHE A 4 -6.03 -1.65 4.39
C PHE A 4 -5.42 -2.98 3.93
N GLU A 5 -4.69 -3.62 4.83
CA GLU A 5 -4.29 -5.01 4.65
C GLU A 5 -5.49 -5.92 4.88
N TYR A 6 -5.68 -6.90 4.01
CA TYR A 6 -6.74 -7.89 4.13
C TYR A 6 -6.22 -9.31 4.04
N HIS A 7 -6.99 -10.20 4.65
CA HIS A 7 -6.96 -11.64 4.43
C HIS A 7 -8.37 -12.03 4.00
N ALA A 8 -8.51 -12.75 2.91
CA ALA A 8 -9.78 -13.23 2.40
C ALA A 8 -9.65 -14.67 1.89
N LEU A 9 -10.76 -15.36 1.75
CA LEU A 9 -10.82 -16.72 1.22
C LEU A 9 -11.41 -16.66 -0.19
N ASN A 10 -10.76 -17.27 -1.16
CA ASN A 10 -11.34 -17.42 -2.49
C ASN A 10 -12.37 -18.56 -2.54
N ARG A 11 -13.09 -18.65 -3.66
CA ARG A 11 -14.11 -19.70 -3.89
C ARG A 11 -13.57 -21.14 -3.79
N ARG A 12 -12.25 -21.34 -3.89
CA ARG A 12 -11.58 -22.64 -3.78
C ARG A 12 -11.10 -22.94 -2.35
N GLY A 13 -11.42 -22.08 -1.39
CA GLY A 13 -11.00 -22.25 0.01
C GLY A 13 -9.54 -21.88 0.27
N ARG A 14 -8.86 -21.17 -0.64
CA ARG A 14 -7.48 -20.70 -0.40
C ARG A 14 -7.49 -19.29 0.18
N GLU A 15 -6.59 -19.04 1.12
CA GLU A 15 -6.36 -17.69 1.66
C GLU A 15 -5.61 -16.83 0.64
N GLU A 16 -6.14 -15.63 0.42
CA GLU A 16 -5.53 -14.55 -0.32
C GLU A 16 -5.31 -13.36 0.61
N LYS A 17 -4.15 -12.72 0.46
CA LYS A 17 -3.72 -11.59 1.29
C LYS A 17 -3.28 -10.47 0.37
N GLY A 18 -3.56 -9.24 0.75
CA GLY A 18 -3.15 -8.09 -0.05
C GLY A 18 -3.50 -6.78 0.62
N VAL A 19 -3.33 -5.69 -0.12
CA VAL A 19 -3.66 -4.33 0.33
C VAL A 19 -4.70 -3.72 -0.61
N LEU A 20 -5.71 -3.08 -0.06
CA LEU A 20 -6.73 -2.33 -0.81
C LEU A 20 -6.87 -0.91 -0.26
N GLU A 21 -7.10 0.04 -1.17
CA GLU A 21 -7.52 1.39 -0.83
C GLU A 21 -9.03 1.45 -0.64
N ALA A 22 -9.47 2.02 0.48
CA ALA A 22 -10.88 2.32 0.74
C ALA A 22 -11.03 3.46 1.75
N ASP A 23 -12.22 4.00 1.86
CA ASP A 23 -12.61 5.01 2.85
C ASP A 23 -13.07 4.36 4.17
N SER A 24 -13.39 3.06 4.15
CA SER A 24 -13.74 2.32 5.37
C SER A 24 -13.48 0.82 5.25
N VAL A 25 -13.33 0.15 6.40
CA VAL A 25 -13.30 -1.33 6.49
C VAL A 25 -14.54 -1.96 5.84
N ARG A 26 -15.70 -1.30 5.94
CA ARG A 26 -16.95 -1.75 5.31
C ARG A 26 -16.83 -1.78 3.79
N GLN A 27 -16.23 -0.75 3.20
CA GLN A 27 -15.98 -0.68 1.76
C GLN A 27 -14.94 -1.71 1.31
N VAL A 28 -13.86 -1.95 2.07
CA VAL A 28 -12.91 -3.04 1.77
C VAL A 28 -13.62 -4.39 1.73
N ARG A 29 -14.46 -4.68 2.72
CA ARG A 29 -15.24 -5.92 2.74
C ARG A 29 -16.20 -6.04 1.56
N GLN A 30 -16.76 -4.92 1.08
CA GLN A 30 -17.61 -4.92 -0.11
C GLN A 30 -16.79 -5.20 -1.37
N LEU A 31 -15.69 -4.49 -1.58
CA LEU A 31 -14.75 -4.72 -2.69
C LEU A 31 -14.30 -6.18 -2.76
N LEU A 32 -13.95 -6.79 -1.62
CA LEU A 32 -13.57 -8.20 -1.56
C LEU A 32 -14.72 -9.13 -1.97
N ARG A 33 -15.95 -8.86 -1.51
CA ARG A 33 -17.13 -9.64 -1.93
C ARG A 33 -17.42 -9.48 -3.42
N ASP A 34 -17.30 -8.27 -3.96
CA ASP A 34 -17.51 -7.98 -5.38
C ASP A 34 -16.47 -8.71 -6.25
N GLN A 35 -15.27 -8.95 -5.72
CA GLN A 35 -14.21 -9.79 -6.32
C GLN A 35 -14.43 -11.30 -6.11
N GLY A 36 -15.51 -11.71 -5.44
CA GLY A 36 -15.81 -13.11 -5.14
C GLY A 36 -14.96 -13.70 -4.00
N LEU A 37 -14.36 -12.85 -3.17
CA LEU A 37 -13.56 -13.21 -2.01
C LEU A 37 -14.37 -13.03 -0.71
N THR A 38 -14.20 -13.96 0.22
CA THR A 38 -14.82 -13.91 1.56
C THR A 38 -13.84 -13.29 2.56
N PRO A 39 -14.07 -12.07 3.06
CA PRO A 39 -13.14 -11.40 3.96
C PRO A 39 -13.00 -12.12 5.31
N LEU A 40 -11.77 -12.43 5.72
CA LEU A 40 -11.41 -13.04 7.01
C LEU A 40 -10.91 -12.00 8.01
N LYS A 41 -9.96 -11.14 7.59
CA LYS A 41 -9.40 -10.05 8.40
C LYS A 41 -9.19 -8.82 7.53
N VAL A 42 -9.43 -7.63 8.08
CA VAL A 42 -9.14 -6.35 7.43
C VAL A 42 -8.57 -5.42 8.49
N ASN A 43 -7.34 -4.96 8.31
CA ASN A 43 -6.63 -4.07 9.23
C ASN A 43 -6.16 -2.82 8.48
N PRO A 44 -6.30 -1.61 9.04
CA PRO A 44 -5.68 -0.42 8.46
C PRO A 44 -4.15 -0.55 8.51
N THR A 45 -3.46 -0.25 7.40
CA THR A 45 -1.98 -0.27 7.39
C THR A 45 -1.38 0.90 8.16
N ARG A 46 -2.16 1.98 8.37
CA ARG A 46 -1.75 3.12 9.18
C ARG A 46 -1.85 2.81 10.67
N ARG A 47 -0.98 1.93 11.18
CA ARG A 47 -0.54 2.00 12.58
C ARG A 47 0.67 2.93 12.67
N VAL A 48 0.41 4.22 12.51
CA VAL A 48 1.21 5.24 13.19
C VAL A 48 0.36 5.73 14.35
N GLU A 49 -0.02 4.82 15.24
CA GLU A 49 -0.15 5.25 16.62
C GLU A 49 1.26 5.66 17.02
N LYS A 50 1.48 6.97 17.14
CA LYS A 50 2.49 7.49 18.05
C LYS A 50 2.16 6.93 19.43
N ASN A 51 2.52 5.69 19.69
CA ASN A 51 2.71 5.24 21.05
C ASN A 51 3.85 6.12 21.57
N VAL A 52 3.50 7.01 22.49
CA VAL A 52 4.38 7.97 23.19
C VAL A 52 5.35 7.23 24.13
N GLY A 53 5.81 6.05 23.71
CA GLY A 53 6.72 5.15 24.41
C GLY A 53 7.43 4.17 23.48
N SER A 54 7.52 4.44 22.16
CA SER A 54 8.27 3.58 21.23
C SER A 54 9.77 3.72 21.49
N THR A 55 10.32 2.75 22.19
CA THR A 55 11.75 2.56 22.46
C THR A 55 12.55 2.61 21.15
N LEU A 56 13.75 3.21 21.16
CA LEU A 56 14.69 3.32 20.02
C LEU A 56 14.89 2.00 19.23
N ILE A 57 14.67 0.87 19.89
CA ILE A 57 14.77 -0.48 19.36
C ILE A 57 13.71 -0.76 18.27
N GLN A 58 12.49 -0.23 18.39
CA GLN A 58 11.39 -0.51 17.45
C GLN A 58 11.56 0.19 16.10
N ASN A 59 12.30 1.30 16.04
CA ASN A 59 12.64 1.97 14.78
C ASN A 59 13.73 1.22 14.00
N LEU A 60 14.59 0.45 14.67
CA LEU A 60 15.65 -0.33 14.02
C LEU A 60 15.10 -1.55 13.27
N PHE A 61 13.92 -2.04 13.67
CA PHE A 61 13.23 -3.17 13.04
C PHE A 61 12.10 -2.75 12.09
N ARG A 62 11.98 -1.46 11.75
CA ARG A 62 11.04 -1.05 10.70
C ARG A 62 11.49 -1.69 9.39
N PRO A 63 10.63 -2.48 8.71
CA PRO A 63 11.01 -3.13 7.46
C PRO A 63 11.32 -2.06 6.42
N SER A 64 12.61 -1.86 6.17
CA SER A 64 13.13 -1.00 5.11
C SER A 64 13.19 -1.79 3.81
N LEU A 65 12.96 -1.11 2.69
CA LEU A 65 13.11 -1.73 1.37
C LEU A 65 14.58 -2.05 1.11
N SER A 66 14.81 -3.26 0.60
CA SER A 66 16.13 -3.66 0.13
C SER A 66 16.60 -2.74 -1.00
N THR A 67 17.91 -2.64 -1.23
CA THR A 67 18.46 -1.82 -2.32
C THR A 67 17.88 -2.22 -3.68
N ASN A 68 17.66 -3.51 -3.91
CA ASN A 68 17.05 -4.02 -5.14
C ASN A 68 15.58 -3.59 -5.27
N ASP A 69 14.81 -3.65 -4.17
CA ASP A 69 13.40 -3.20 -4.19
C ASP A 69 13.29 -1.72 -4.52
N ARG A 70 14.15 -0.88 -3.92
CA ARG A 70 14.20 0.55 -4.23
C ARG A 70 14.52 0.77 -5.71
N ALA A 71 15.51 0.07 -6.26
CA ALA A 71 15.91 0.20 -7.65
C ALA A 71 14.79 -0.22 -8.63
N MET A 72 14.04 -1.28 -8.29
CA MET A 72 12.92 -1.75 -9.10
C MET A 72 11.76 -0.75 -9.08
N VAL A 73 11.36 -0.28 -7.90
CA VAL A 73 10.30 0.71 -7.74
C VAL A 73 10.63 2.01 -8.49
N THR A 74 11.85 2.54 -8.34
CA THR A 74 12.23 3.79 -9.01
C THR A 74 12.29 3.63 -10.52
N ARG A 75 12.76 2.48 -11.04
CA ARG A 75 12.76 2.20 -12.48
C ARG A 75 11.35 2.10 -13.05
N GLN A 76 10.44 1.43 -12.35
CA GLN A 76 9.04 1.32 -12.80
C GLN A 76 8.36 2.69 -12.82
N LEU A 77 8.53 3.49 -11.77
CA LEU A 77 8.02 4.87 -11.73
C LEU A 77 8.60 5.73 -12.86
N ALA A 78 9.92 5.69 -13.07
CA ALA A 78 10.57 6.44 -14.14
C ALA A 78 10.05 6.05 -15.53
N THR A 79 9.77 4.76 -15.75
CA THR A 79 9.23 4.26 -17.03
C THR A 79 7.80 4.76 -17.25
N LEU A 80 6.93 4.63 -16.25
CA LEU A 80 5.53 5.03 -16.37
C LEU A 80 5.39 6.55 -16.49
N ILE A 81 6.13 7.32 -15.67
CA ILE A 81 6.15 8.78 -15.75
C ILE A 81 6.76 9.24 -17.08
N GLY A 82 7.82 8.57 -17.55
CA GLY A 82 8.41 8.82 -18.87
C GLY A 82 7.45 8.55 -20.03
N ALA A 83 6.50 7.65 -19.84
CA ALA A 83 5.38 7.40 -20.75
C ALA A 83 4.19 8.37 -20.56
N ALA A 84 4.40 9.48 -19.82
CA ALA A 84 3.41 10.51 -19.53
C ALA A 84 2.18 10.04 -18.74
N LEU A 85 2.27 8.93 -18.00
CA LEU A 85 1.21 8.59 -17.04
C LEU A 85 1.20 9.62 -15.89
N PRO A 86 0.01 10.04 -15.43
CA PRO A 86 -0.11 10.81 -14.19
C PRO A 86 0.60 10.12 -13.03
N VAL A 87 1.25 10.91 -12.17
CA VAL A 87 2.04 10.39 -11.04
C VAL A 87 1.20 9.48 -10.13
N GLU A 88 -0.07 9.83 -9.90
CA GLU A 88 -0.99 9.03 -9.08
C GLU A 88 -1.27 7.64 -9.72
N GLU A 89 -1.45 7.59 -11.03
CA GLU A 89 -1.68 6.34 -11.77
C GLU A 89 -0.43 5.48 -11.80
N ALA A 90 0.74 6.10 -11.95
CA ALA A 90 2.02 5.41 -11.88
C ALA A 90 2.23 4.74 -10.51
N LEU A 91 1.92 5.44 -9.40
CA LEU A 91 1.99 4.89 -8.05
C LEU A 91 1.00 3.71 -7.87
N MET A 92 -0.23 3.85 -8.37
CA MET A 92 -1.23 2.77 -8.35
C MET A 92 -0.76 1.55 -9.16
N ALA A 93 -0.20 1.76 -10.34
CA ALA A 93 0.29 0.69 -11.19
C ALA A 93 1.47 -0.06 -10.56
N VAL A 94 2.41 0.65 -9.94
CA VAL A 94 3.53 0.04 -9.21
C VAL A 94 3.05 -0.76 -8.00
N SER A 95 2.06 -0.24 -7.26
CA SER A 95 1.43 -0.99 -6.18
C SER A 95 0.84 -2.31 -6.68
N ARG A 96 -0.01 -2.26 -7.71
CA ARG A 96 -0.68 -3.47 -8.25
C ARG A 96 0.29 -4.52 -8.80
N GLN A 97 1.43 -4.09 -9.32
CA GLN A 97 2.46 -4.97 -9.87
C GLN A 97 3.39 -5.57 -8.81
N SER A 98 3.39 -5.06 -7.58
CA SER A 98 4.28 -5.55 -6.54
C SER A 98 3.72 -6.79 -5.86
N GLU A 99 4.57 -7.79 -5.63
CA GLU A 99 4.21 -8.97 -4.82
C GLU A 99 4.40 -8.71 -3.31
N LYS A 100 5.14 -7.65 -2.94
CA LYS A 100 5.47 -7.33 -1.54
C LYS A 100 4.43 -6.39 -0.95
N ALA A 101 3.69 -6.86 0.04
CA ALA A 101 2.68 -6.07 0.75
C ALA A 101 3.23 -4.74 1.30
N THR A 102 4.50 -4.69 1.70
CA THR A 102 5.18 -3.46 2.15
C THR A 102 5.27 -2.41 1.04
N ILE A 103 5.66 -2.80 -0.18
CA ILE A 103 5.72 -1.90 -1.34
C ILE A 103 4.31 -1.48 -1.75
N GLN A 104 3.36 -2.43 -1.79
CA GLN A 104 1.95 -2.13 -2.10
C GLN A 104 1.41 -1.04 -1.18
N SER A 105 1.52 -1.25 0.14
CA SER A 105 1.04 -0.31 1.16
C SER A 105 1.73 1.05 1.07
N MET A 106 3.05 1.06 0.88
CA MET A 106 3.83 2.29 0.75
C MET A 106 3.38 3.10 -0.47
N MET A 107 3.27 2.48 -1.65
CA MET A 107 2.83 3.17 -2.87
C MET A 107 1.42 3.73 -2.78
N LEU A 108 0.48 3.00 -2.17
CA LEU A 108 -0.90 3.47 -1.95
C LEU A 108 -0.94 4.64 -0.96
N THR A 109 -0.10 4.59 0.10
CA THR A 109 0.01 5.68 1.07
C THR A 109 0.56 6.95 0.42
N VAL A 110 1.62 6.83 -0.38
CA VAL A 110 2.21 7.95 -1.12
C VAL A 110 1.20 8.51 -2.12
N ARG A 111 0.47 7.64 -2.84
CA ARG A 111 -0.58 8.04 -3.78
C ARG A 111 -1.67 8.86 -3.10
N ALA A 112 -2.19 8.38 -1.96
CA ALA A 112 -3.21 9.09 -1.21
C ALA A 112 -2.76 10.51 -0.83
N LYS A 113 -1.51 10.68 -0.40
CA LYS A 113 -0.94 12.00 -0.08
C LYS A 113 -0.78 12.91 -1.31
N VAL A 114 -0.33 12.36 -2.44
CA VAL A 114 -0.27 13.12 -3.70
C VAL A 114 -1.66 13.59 -4.13
N MET A 115 -2.68 12.74 -3.99
CA MET A 115 -4.07 13.10 -4.26
C MET A 115 -4.64 14.14 -3.28
N GLU A 116 -4.09 14.23 -2.07
CA GLU A 116 -4.37 15.29 -1.08
C GLU A 116 -3.63 16.61 -1.41
N GLY A 117 -2.79 16.64 -2.45
CA GLY A 117 -2.07 17.84 -2.92
C GLY A 117 -0.63 17.97 -2.41
N PHE A 118 -0.11 16.97 -1.70
CA PHE A 118 1.30 16.97 -1.30
C PHE A 118 2.21 16.69 -2.50
N SER A 119 3.42 17.25 -2.48
CA SER A 119 4.44 16.91 -3.48
C SER A 119 4.84 15.43 -3.34
N LEU A 120 5.29 14.82 -4.43
CA LEU A 120 5.80 13.44 -4.42
C LEU A 120 6.95 13.28 -3.43
N ALA A 121 7.85 14.26 -3.37
CA ALA A 121 8.99 14.25 -2.44
C ALA A 121 8.54 14.25 -0.98
N ASN A 122 7.57 15.11 -0.61
CA ASN A 122 7.04 15.16 0.75
C ASN A 122 6.31 13.86 1.11
N SER A 123 5.57 13.30 0.14
CA SER A 123 4.81 12.07 0.34
C SER A 123 5.71 10.84 0.55
N LEU A 124 6.91 10.81 -0.04
CA LEU A 124 7.90 9.73 0.11
C LEU A 124 8.74 9.83 1.40
N ALA A 125 8.83 11.01 2.00
CA ALA A 125 9.65 11.25 3.19
C ALA A 125 8.95 10.85 4.51
N GLU A 126 7.65 10.57 4.46
CA GLU A 126 6.77 10.28 5.61
C GLU A 126 6.60 8.77 5.85
#